data_AF-A0AAD8XAH8-F1
#
_entry.id   AF-A0AAD8XAH8-F1
#
_cell.length_a   1.000
_cell.length_b   1.000
_cell.length_c   1.000
_cell.angle_alpha   90.00
_cell.angle_beta   90.00
_cell.angle_gamma   90.00
#
_symmetry.space_group_name_H-M   'P 1'
#
loop_
_entity.id
_entity.type
_entity.pdbx_description
1 polymer ?
#
loop_
_entity_poly.entity_id
_entity_poly.type
_entity_poly.pdbx_seq_one_letter_code
_entity_poly.pdbx_strand_id
1 'polypeptide(L)'
;PNIWSFEYQVEPEVYHDALVSSKDLSFLRHQIWVDSNSSFSDHIDFIQQEIQRRTESPNSQLSTLLLYLATTSALSMFHTIAREDVMFWYTETRFYHTRDISVWKIRPCEETFNRLHPQYQSTLLQLQCSYPAVIDWLPFPSIRDCLICYHAANPCIDQVVSDIVGMYVVEALLSDLIIDSPPMQVYIKVADLVQAMEAICVDFSEEPLSLPTSRATDIFDLLNVALAVANHLQIESRLDRYKVGPRLFIKLPEFLESAGELMAHGTPLRPEYSSYLSFPTSMDTKTASSYRNFIAFTCFNVYESQG
;
A
#
# COMPACT_ATOMS: atom_id res chain seq x y z
N PRO A 1 10.15 27.22 14.46
CA PRO A 1 9.66 26.70 15.76
C PRO A 1 8.26 27.26 16.06
N ASN A 2 7.26 26.37 16.17
CA ASN A 2 5.88 26.61 16.62
C ASN A 2 4.95 27.49 15.77
N ILE A 3 4.81 27.21 14.46
CA ILE A 3 3.69 27.72 13.65
C ILE A 3 3.17 26.62 12.71
N TRP A 4 2.82 25.46 13.26
CA TRP A 4 2.20 24.35 12.52
C TRP A 4 1.11 23.75 13.43
N SER A 5 0.07 24.53 13.70
CA SER A 5 -1.13 24.04 14.39
C SER A 5 -2.00 23.25 13.40
N PHE A 6 -2.76 22.29 13.92
CA PHE A 6 -3.74 21.45 13.21
C PHE A 6 -4.70 22.27 12.31
N GLU A 7 -4.96 23.53 12.67
CA GLU A 7 -5.82 24.47 11.95
C GLU A 7 -5.21 25.02 10.64
N TYR A 8 -3.92 24.79 10.36
CA TYR A 8 -3.24 25.31 9.16
C TYR A 8 -3.12 24.29 8.01
N GLN A 9 -3.68 23.09 8.17
CA GLN A 9 -3.51 21.96 7.23
C GLN A 9 -4.82 21.47 6.61
N VAL A 10 -5.93 22.14 6.90
CA VAL A 10 -7.28 21.75 6.48
C VAL A 10 -7.71 22.62 5.32
N GLU A 11 -7.32 22.25 4.10
CA GLU A 11 -8.00 22.53 2.84
C GLU A 11 -7.15 22.01 1.66
N PRO A 12 -7.76 21.50 0.58
CA PRO A 12 -7.04 21.01 -0.61
C PRO A 12 -6.06 22.02 -1.23
N GLU A 13 -6.34 23.32 -1.07
CA GLU A 13 -5.52 24.42 -1.57
C GLU A 13 -4.15 24.48 -0.88
N VAL A 14 -4.07 24.08 0.39
CA VAL A 14 -2.83 24.06 1.19
C VAL A 14 -1.80 23.10 0.60
N TYR A 15 -2.24 22.01 -0.02
CA TYR A 15 -1.33 21.09 -0.70
C TYR A 15 -0.68 21.75 -1.92
N HIS A 16 -1.44 22.50 -2.72
CA HIS A 16 -0.89 23.23 -3.85
C HIS A 16 0.19 24.24 -3.40
N ASP A 17 -0.09 25.01 -2.35
CA ASP A 17 0.84 25.98 -1.79
C ASP A 17 2.09 25.33 -1.19
N ALA A 18 1.93 24.17 -0.56
CA ALA A 18 3.04 23.36 -0.06
C ALA A 18 3.93 22.83 -1.20
N LEU A 19 3.34 22.42 -2.32
CA LEU A 19 4.08 21.96 -3.51
C LEU A 19 4.90 23.10 -4.14
N VAL A 20 4.32 24.29 -4.27
CA VAL A 20 5.04 25.47 -4.77
C VAL A 20 6.23 25.79 -3.88
N SER A 21 6.03 25.78 -2.56
CA SER A 21 7.10 26.02 -1.58
C SER A 21 8.18 24.92 -1.56
N SER A 22 7.80 23.67 -1.81
CA SER A 22 8.72 22.52 -1.87
C SER A 22 9.64 22.58 -3.10
N LYS A 23 9.10 22.99 -4.26
CA LYS A 23 9.88 23.16 -5.50
C LYS A 23 10.96 24.24 -5.38
N ASP A 24 10.66 25.32 -4.67
CA ASP A 24 11.64 26.37 -4.38
C ASP A 24 12.78 25.87 -3.48
N LEU A 25 12.47 25.00 -2.51
CA LEU A 25 13.44 24.39 -1.59
C LEU A 25 14.27 23.26 -2.24
N SER A 26 13.67 22.46 -3.13
CA SER A 26 14.35 21.37 -3.85
C SER A 26 15.38 21.91 -4.83
N PHE A 27 15.06 23.03 -5.49
CA PHE A 27 15.99 23.80 -6.33
C PHE A 27 17.22 24.29 -5.54
N LEU A 28 17.03 24.77 -4.30
CA LEU A 28 18.12 25.19 -3.41
C LEU A 28 18.96 24.02 -2.89
N ARG A 29 18.37 22.83 -2.72
CA ARG A 29 19.03 21.62 -2.18
C ARG A 29 19.62 20.68 -3.23
N HIS A 30 19.55 21.03 -4.52
CA HIS A 30 19.97 20.16 -5.64
C HIS A 30 19.29 18.77 -5.63
N GLN A 31 18.10 18.66 -5.02
CA GLN A 31 17.30 17.44 -5.07
C GLN A 31 16.41 17.52 -6.31
N ILE A 32 16.80 16.78 -7.35
CA ILE A 32 16.21 16.90 -8.70
C ILE A 32 14.80 16.27 -8.78
N TRP A 33 14.43 15.40 -7.84
CA TRP A 33 13.27 14.50 -7.94
C TRP A 33 12.31 14.57 -6.74
N VAL A 34 12.17 15.76 -6.14
CA VAL A 34 11.18 16.01 -5.08
C VAL A 34 10.06 16.84 -5.70
N ASP A 35 9.12 16.15 -6.32
CA ASP A 35 7.97 16.78 -6.98
C ASP A 35 6.77 16.91 -6.05
N SER A 36 6.78 16.18 -4.93
CA SER A 36 5.79 16.21 -3.86
C SER A 36 6.40 16.30 -2.44
N ASN A 37 5.56 16.21 -1.41
CA ASN A 37 5.96 16.03 -0.01
C ASN A 37 6.01 14.55 0.41
N SER A 38 5.95 13.62 -0.55
CA SER A 38 5.82 12.19 -0.35
C SER A 38 6.80 11.45 -1.26
N SER A 39 7.79 10.80 -0.67
CA SER A 39 8.70 9.93 -1.40
C SER A 39 7.94 8.84 -2.12
N PHE A 40 6.89 8.26 -1.52
CA PHE A 40 6.04 7.30 -2.23
C PHE A 40 5.49 7.90 -3.52
N SER A 41 4.89 9.08 -3.44
CA SER A 41 4.23 9.72 -4.57
C SER A 41 5.24 10.07 -5.66
N ASP A 42 6.43 10.54 -5.28
CA ASP A 42 7.51 10.83 -6.25
C ASP A 42 7.90 9.58 -7.08
N HIS A 43 8.03 8.41 -6.43
CA HIS A 43 8.30 7.15 -7.15
C HIS A 43 7.12 6.72 -8.01
N ILE A 44 5.90 6.81 -7.49
CA ILE A 44 4.67 6.42 -8.18
C ILE A 44 4.47 7.24 -9.45
N ASP A 45 4.54 8.56 -9.31
CA ASP A 45 4.32 9.51 -10.41
C ASP A 45 5.39 9.37 -11.48
N PHE A 46 6.66 9.21 -11.08
CA PHE A 46 7.75 8.97 -12.04
C PHE A 46 7.54 7.70 -12.86
N ILE A 47 7.17 6.58 -12.21
CA ILE A 47 6.90 5.31 -12.88
C ILE A 47 5.72 5.46 -13.85
N GLN A 48 4.63 6.08 -13.40
CA GLN A 48 3.43 6.28 -14.22
C GLN A 48 3.75 7.14 -15.45
N GLN A 49 4.45 8.27 -15.27
CA GLN A 49 4.84 9.16 -16.36
C GLN A 49 5.76 8.46 -17.37
N GLU A 50 6.73 7.66 -16.92
CA GLU A 50 7.66 6.99 -17.82
C GLU A 50 6.99 5.86 -18.63
N ILE A 51 6.01 5.15 -18.04
CA ILE A 51 5.16 4.20 -18.78
C ILE A 51 4.26 4.96 -19.78
N GLN A 52 3.62 6.03 -19.34
CA GLN A 52 2.72 6.84 -20.16
C GLN A 52 3.46 7.40 -21.40
N ARG A 53 4.62 8.04 -21.21
CA ARG A 53 5.47 8.59 -22.27
C ARG A 53 5.85 7.57 -23.35
N ARG A 54 5.94 6.29 -22.99
CA ARG A 54 6.27 5.19 -23.91
C ARG A 54 5.06 4.55 -24.58
N THR A 55 3.85 4.89 -24.12
CA THR A 55 2.59 4.31 -24.59
C THR A 55 1.65 5.30 -25.25
N GLU A 56 1.97 6.60 -25.23
CA GLU A 56 1.19 7.68 -25.84
C GLU A 56 1.29 7.74 -27.37
N SER A 57 2.37 7.24 -27.98
CA SER A 57 2.51 7.27 -29.44
C SER A 57 1.47 6.33 -30.09
N PRO A 58 0.72 6.76 -31.12
CA PRO A 58 -0.30 5.93 -31.78
C PRO A 58 0.23 4.60 -32.35
N ASN A 59 1.48 4.60 -32.80
CA ASN A 59 2.18 3.40 -33.31
C ASN A 59 2.84 2.56 -32.21
N SER A 60 2.69 2.96 -30.95
CA SER A 60 3.28 2.33 -29.77
C SER A 60 2.26 2.36 -28.63
N GLN A 61 1.01 1.98 -28.92
CA GLN A 61 0.05 1.69 -27.86
C GLN A 61 0.24 0.23 -27.42
N LEU A 62 0.62 0.03 -26.16
CA LEU A 62 0.61 -1.30 -25.58
C LEU A 62 -0.84 -1.81 -25.48
N SER A 63 -1.07 -3.07 -25.80
CA SER A 63 -2.32 -3.74 -25.46
C SER A 63 -2.57 -3.65 -23.95
N THR A 64 -3.82 -3.74 -23.51
CA THR A 64 -4.14 -3.66 -22.08
C THR A 64 -3.37 -4.71 -21.28
N LEU A 65 -3.30 -5.96 -21.75
CA LEU A 65 -2.50 -7.01 -21.10
C LEU A 65 -1.04 -6.60 -20.87
N LEU A 66 -0.42 -5.99 -21.87
CA LEU A 66 0.98 -5.58 -21.83
C LEU A 66 1.22 -4.37 -20.93
N LEU A 67 0.27 -3.43 -20.88
CA LEU A 67 0.31 -2.32 -19.93
C LEU A 67 0.25 -2.81 -18.48
N TYR A 68 -0.59 -3.81 -18.19
CA TYR A 68 -0.66 -4.44 -16.88
C TYR A 68 0.65 -5.14 -16.52
N LEU A 69 1.28 -5.85 -17.47
CA LEU A 69 2.58 -6.49 -17.26
C LEU A 69 3.66 -5.44 -16.96
N ALA A 70 3.80 -4.42 -17.81
CA ALA A 70 4.79 -3.36 -17.63
C ALA A 70 4.63 -2.64 -16.28
N THR A 71 3.39 -2.32 -15.91
CA THR A 71 3.08 -1.68 -14.62
C THR A 71 3.41 -2.59 -13.44
N THR A 72 3.06 -3.88 -13.52
CA THR A 72 3.40 -4.86 -12.48
C THR A 72 4.92 -4.93 -12.31
N SER A 73 5.66 -5.09 -13.41
CA SER A 73 7.11 -5.21 -13.37
C SER A 73 7.77 -3.95 -12.81
N ALA A 74 7.28 -2.76 -13.17
CA ALA A 74 7.80 -1.49 -12.63
C ALA A 74 7.52 -1.33 -11.13
N LEU A 75 6.32 -1.68 -10.66
CA LEU A 75 5.98 -1.64 -9.24
C LEU A 75 6.77 -2.68 -8.43
N SER A 76 6.97 -3.89 -8.96
CA SER A 76 7.87 -4.88 -8.35
C SER A 76 9.28 -4.30 -8.17
N MET A 77 9.80 -3.61 -9.19
CA MET A 77 11.10 -2.97 -9.11
C MET A 77 11.15 -1.84 -8.07
N PHE A 78 10.09 -1.03 -7.96
CA PHE A 78 9.96 -0.05 -6.88
C PHE A 78 10.07 -0.70 -5.51
N HIS A 79 9.33 -1.77 -5.27
CA HIS A 79 9.40 -2.48 -3.99
C HIS A 79 10.80 -3.08 -3.74
N THR A 80 11.43 -3.69 -4.74
CA THR A 80 12.77 -4.26 -4.59
C THR A 80 13.85 -3.21 -4.31
N ILE A 81 13.78 -2.03 -4.91
CA ILE A 81 14.84 -1.02 -4.78
C ILE A 81 14.59 -0.07 -3.60
N ALA A 82 13.35 0.38 -3.43
CA ALA A 82 13.04 1.44 -2.48
C ALA A 82 12.47 0.93 -1.15
N ARG A 83 11.98 -0.32 -1.08
CA ARG A 83 11.30 -0.91 0.09
C ARG A 83 11.49 -2.43 0.19
N GLU A 84 12.75 -2.87 0.17
CA GLU A 84 13.10 -4.30 0.15
C GLU A 84 12.42 -5.08 1.29
N ASP A 85 12.36 -4.49 2.48
CA ASP A 85 11.76 -5.06 3.70
C ASP A 85 10.24 -5.26 3.64
N VAL A 86 9.56 -4.71 2.63
CA VAL A 86 8.10 -4.82 2.47
C VAL A 86 7.71 -5.71 1.28
N MET A 87 8.67 -6.17 0.49
CA MET A 87 8.39 -6.98 -0.71
C MET A 87 7.68 -8.29 -0.38
N PHE A 88 8.07 -8.94 0.74
CA PHE A 88 7.42 -10.17 1.20
C PHE A 88 5.94 -9.92 1.55
N TRP A 89 5.64 -8.79 2.18
CA TRP A 89 4.26 -8.36 2.44
C TRP A 89 3.41 -8.22 1.18
N TYR A 90 3.93 -7.56 0.13
CA TYR A 90 3.20 -7.44 -1.13
C TYR A 90 2.99 -8.78 -1.83
N THR A 91 3.94 -9.70 -1.67
CA THR A 91 3.88 -11.05 -2.26
C THR A 91 2.78 -11.87 -1.59
N GLU A 92 2.79 -11.95 -0.26
CA GLU A 92 1.87 -12.78 0.51
C GLU A 92 0.45 -12.23 0.56
N THR A 93 0.29 -10.89 0.59
CA THR A 93 -1.05 -10.28 0.55
C THR A 93 -1.62 -10.14 -0.86
N ARG A 94 -0.83 -10.46 -1.90
CA ARG A 94 -1.17 -10.29 -3.32
C ARG A 94 -1.86 -8.95 -3.57
N PHE A 95 -1.26 -7.86 -3.11
CA PHE A 95 -1.88 -6.54 -3.13
C PHE A 95 -1.86 -5.91 -4.54
N TYR A 96 -2.44 -6.59 -5.53
CA TYR A 96 -2.42 -6.23 -6.96
C TYR A 96 -3.26 -5.00 -7.29
N HIS A 97 -4.04 -4.49 -6.34
CA HIS A 97 -4.87 -3.31 -6.55
C HIS A 97 -4.05 -2.05 -6.85
N THR A 98 -2.83 -1.90 -6.32
CA THR A 98 -1.94 -0.77 -6.65
C THR A 98 -1.56 -0.73 -8.13
N ARG A 99 -1.40 -1.92 -8.75
CA ARG A 99 -1.25 -2.06 -10.20
C ARG A 99 -2.50 -1.61 -10.93
N ASP A 100 -3.69 -2.08 -10.52
CA ASP A 100 -4.94 -1.79 -11.21
C ASP A 100 -5.23 -0.29 -11.24
N ILE A 101 -4.99 0.39 -10.11
CA ILE A 101 -5.10 1.85 -9.97
C ILE A 101 -4.09 2.56 -10.86
N SER A 102 -2.83 2.11 -10.84
CA SER A 102 -1.78 2.71 -11.67
C SER A 102 -2.09 2.59 -13.16
N VAL A 103 -2.58 1.43 -13.60
CA VAL A 103 -2.99 1.23 -14.99
C VAL A 103 -4.19 2.10 -15.35
N TRP A 104 -5.20 2.19 -14.49
CA TRP A 104 -6.35 3.06 -14.72
C TRP A 104 -5.94 4.54 -14.81
N LYS A 105 -5.02 5.01 -13.97
CA LYS A 105 -4.47 6.38 -14.05
C LYS A 105 -3.68 6.63 -15.33
N ILE A 106 -2.89 5.65 -15.80
CA ILE A 106 -2.13 5.76 -17.05
C ILE A 106 -3.07 5.73 -18.27
N ARG A 107 -4.13 4.90 -18.23
CA ARG A 107 -5.10 4.75 -19.32
C ARG A 107 -6.53 4.70 -18.77
N PRO A 108 -7.16 5.86 -18.54
CA PRO A 108 -8.54 5.90 -18.06
C PRO A 108 -9.51 5.46 -19.17
N CYS A 109 -10.11 4.29 -19.04
CA CYS A 109 -11.18 3.81 -19.93
C CYS A 109 -12.10 2.83 -19.19
N GLU A 110 -13.21 2.45 -19.82
CA GLU A 110 -14.16 1.49 -19.24
C GLU A 110 -13.50 0.15 -18.89
N GLU A 111 -12.60 -0.35 -19.76
CA GLU A 111 -11.88 -1.61 -19.53
C GLU A 111 -11.03 -1.57 -18.25
N THR A 112 -10.25 -0.50 -18.04
CA THR A 112 -9.37 -0.37 -16.87
C THR A 112 -10.14 0.00 -15.61
N PHE A 113 -11.20 0.81 -15.73
CA PHE A 113 -12.09 1.15 -14.62
C PHE A 113 -12.82 -0.07 -14.07
N ASN A 114 -13.35 -0.94 -14.93
CA ASN A 114 -14.07 -2.15 -14.53
C ASN A 114 -13.19 -3.17 -13.78
N ARG A 115 -11.86 -3.00 -13.80
CA ARG A 115 -10.91 -3.84 -13.05
C ARG A 115 -10.59 -3.27 -11.67
N LEU A 116 -10.98 -2.03 -11.37
CA LEU A 116 -10.81 -1.46 -10.03
C LEU A 116 -11.76 -2.14 -9.05
N HIS A 117 -11.19 -2.64 -7.96
CA HIS A 117 -11.99 -3.08 -6.84
C HIS A 117 -12.81 -1.89 -6.27
N PRO A 118 -14.08 -2.07 -5.84
CA PRO A 118 -14.93 -0.97 -5.39
C PRO A 118 -14.31 -0.06 -4.33
N GLN A 119 -13.56 -0.65 -3.39
CA GLN A 119 -12.84 0.08 -2.35
C GLN A 119 -11.77 1.05 -2.89
N TYR A 120 -11.23 0.81 -4.08
CA TYR A 120 -10.20 1.64 -4.72
C TYR A 120 -10.73 2.62 -5.76
N GLN A 121 -12.04 2.60 -6.06
CA GLN A 121 -12.63 3.61 -6.92
C GLN A 121 -12.46 5.00 -6.30
N SER A 122 -12.23 6.01 -7.12
CA SER A 122 -12.01 7.37 -6.63
C SER A 122 -13.24 7.94 -5.95
N THR A 123 -13.04 8.61 -4.82
CA THR A 123 -14.09 9.39 -4.16
C THR A 123 -14.34 10.71 -4.89
N LEU A 124 -15.43 11.40 -4.56
CA LEU A 124 -15.70 12.73 -5.11
C LEU A 124 -14.56 13.71 -4.77
N LEU A 125 -14.03 13.64 -3.55
CA LEU A 125 -12.94 14.51 -3.10
C LEU A 125 -11.67 14.25 -3.92
N GLN A 126 -11.36 12.99 -4.19
CA GLN A 126 -10.23 12.59 -5.05
C GLN A 126 -10.36 13.07 -6.50
N LEU A 127 -11.57 13.33 -6.99
CA LEU A 127 -11.79 13.88 -8.33
C LEU A 127 -11.72 15.42 -8.36
N GLN A 128 -11.81 16.07 -7.20
CA GLN A 128 -11.91 17.53 -7.06
C GLN A 128 -10.61 18.18 -6.57
N CYS A 129 -9.69 17.40 -6.02
CA CYS A 129 -8.53 17.90 -5.29
C CYS A 129 -7.22 17.30 -5.81
N SER A 130 -6.14 18.07 -5.68
CA SER A 130 -4.78 17.56 -5.82
C SER A 130 -4.31 17.00 -4.47
N TYR A 131 -3.64 15.86 -4.49
CA TYR A 131 -3.15 15.19 -3.28
C TYR A 131 -1.99 14.24 -3.62
N PRO A 132 -1.20 13.79 -2.62
CA PRO A 132 -0.14 12.82 -2.83
C PRO A 132 -0.66 11.49 -3.41
N ALA A 133 -0.10 11.03 -4.53
CA ALA A 133 -0.53 9.83 -5.25
C ALA A 133 -0.54 8.55 -4.39
N VAL A 134 0.27 8.50 -3.33
CA VAL A 134 0.28 7.39 -2.36
C VAL A 134 -1.07 7.17 -1.67
N ILE A 135 -1.88 8.21 -1.51
CA ILE A 135 -3.19 8.09 -0.83
C ILE A 135 -4.09 7.10 -1.58
N ASP A 136 -3.98 7.03 -2.92
CA ASP A 136 -4.76 6.08 -3.71
C ASP A 136 -4.43 4.62 -3.42
N TRP A 137 -3.26 4.32 -2.83
CA TRP A 137 -2.87 2.95 -2.51
C TRP A 137 -3.54 2.41 -1.24
N LEU A 138 -4.39 3.21 -0.58
CA LEU A 138 -5.18 2.77 0.57
C LEU A 138 -6.58 2.33 0.11
N PRO A 139 -7.08 1.17 0.57
CA PRO A 139 -8.36 0.64 0.13
C PRO A 139 -9.55 1.37 0.76
N PHE A 140 -9.37 2.13 1.83
CA PHE A 140 -10.53 2.65 2.58
C PHE A 140 -10.89 4.07 2.12
N PRO A 141 -12.04 4.28 1.42
CA PRO A 141 -12.41 5.59 0.89
C PRO A 141 -12.46 6.67 1.98
N SER A 142 -13.02 6.35 3.15
CA SER A 142 -13.13 7.27 4.29
C SER A 142 -11.77 7.68 4.86
N ILE A 143 -10.79 6.76 4.89
CA ILE A 143 -9.41 7.08 5.32
C ILE A 143 -8.71 7.94 4.26
N ARG A 144 -8.91 7.63 2.96
CA ARG A 144 -8.37 8.45 1.87
C ARG A 144 -8.88 9.89 1.95
N ASP A 145 -10.18 10.06 2.14
CA ASP A 145 -10.79 11.39 2.28
C ASP A 145 -10.24 12.14 3.51
N CYS A 146 -10.12 11.46 4.66
CA CYS A 146 -9.46 12.05 5.84
C CYS A 146 -8.01 12.47 5.55
N LEU A 147 -7.23 11.64 4.87
CA LEU A 147 -5.86 11.98 4.51
C LEU A 147 -5.80 13.20 3.59
N ILE A 148 -6.71 13.31 2.63
CA ILE A 148 -6.77 14.48 1.75
C ILE A 148 -7.12 15.73 2.55
N CYS A 149 -8.12 15.65 3.45
CA CYS A 149 -8.55 16.78 4.26
C CYS A 149 -7.52 17.23 5.29
N TYR A 150 -6.81 16.30 5.94
CA TYR A 150 -6.01 16.61 7.14
C TYR A 150 -4.49 16.42 6.94
N HIS A 151 -4.05 15.64 5.94
CA HIS A 151 -2.65 15.25 5.79
C HIS A 151 -2.06 15.44 4.39
N ALA A 152 -2.80 15.94 3.40
CA ALA A 152 -2.28 16.06 2.03
C ALA A 152 -0.97 16.86 1.99
N ALA A 153 -0.88 17.96 2.75
CA ALA A 153 0.32 18.79 2.87
C ALA A 153 1.29 18.37 3.98
N ASN A 154 1.04 17.26 4.67
CA ASN A 154 1.85 16.82 5.81
C ASN A 154 3.22 16.31 5.34
N PRO A 155 4.36 16.89 5.78
CA PRO A 155 5.70 16.43 5.36
C PRO A 155 6.05 15.01 5.85
N CYS A 156 5.26 14.46 6.77
CA CYS A 156 5.38 13.10 7.29
C CYS A 156 4.32 12.15 6.71
N ILE A 157 3.65 12.51 5.60
CA ILE A 157 2.57 11.71 5.00
C ILE A 157 2.99 10.26 4.72
N ASP A 158 4.23 10.01 4.31
CA ASP A 158 4.73 8.66 4.05
C ASP A 158 4.71 7.78 5.32
N GLN A 159 5.09 8.35 6.46
CA GLN A 159 5.03 7.67 7.76
C GLN A 159 3.59 7.41 8.17
N VAL A 160 2.69 8.38 7.96
CA VAL A 160 1.25 8.23 8.25
C VAL A 160 0.66 7.10 7.42
N VAL A 161 0.94 7.04 6.12
CA VAL A 161 0.50 5.95 5.22
C VAL A 161 1.05 4.61 5.70
N SER A 162 2.35 4.52 5.98
CA SER A 162 2.95 3.27 6.46
C SER A 162 2.38 2.82 7.81
N ASP A 163 2.06 3.76 8.70
CA ASP A 163 1.36 3.46 9.96
C ASP A 163 -0.05 2.89 9.71
N ILE A 164 -0.80 3.44 8.75
CA ILE A 164 -2.14 2.95 8.39
C ILE A 164 -2.05 1.51 7.87
N VAL A 165 -1.21 1.26 6.86
CA VAL A 165 -1.04 -0.08 6.28
C VAL A 165 -0.52 -1.06 7.33
N GLY A 166 0.41 -0.61 8.17
CA GLY A 166 0.92 -1.36 9.31
C GLY A 166 -0.11 -1.65 10.41
N MET A 167 -1.32 -1.07 10.34
CA MET A 167 -2.43 -1.34 11.26
C MET A 167 -3.56 -2.14 10.60
N TYR A 168 -3.35 -2.69 9.40
CA TYR A 168 -4.32 -3.60 8.80
C TYR A 168 -4.44 -4.89 9.60
N VAL A 169 -5.67 -5.27 9.89
CA VAL A 169 -6.03 -6.44 10.68
C VAL A 169 -7.16 -7.20 9.99
N VAL A 170 -7.29 -8.48 10.32
CA VAL A 170 -8.46 -9.29 9.96
C VAL A 170 -9.06 -9.88 11.23
N GLU A 171 -10.39 -9.85 11.29
CA GLU A 171 -11.19 -10.40 12.38
C GLU A 171 -11.49 -11.90 12.19
N ALA A 172 -11.51 -12.64 13.30
CA ALA A 172 -11.88 -14.05 13.36
C ALA A 172 -12.46 -14.42 14.75
N LEU A 173 -13.03 -15.61 14.87
CA LEU A 173 -13.37 -16.18 16.17
C LEU A 173 -12.17 -16.97 16.72
N LEU A 174 -11.89 -16.82 18.02
CA LEU A 174 -10.79 -17.53 18.66
C LEU A 174 -10.96 -19.06 18.57
N SER A 175 -12.20 -19.55 18.63
CA SER A 175 -12.54 -20.98 18.48
C SER A 175 -12.18 -21.56 17.11
N ASP A 176 -12.10 -20.72 16.06
CA ASP A 176 -11.70 -21.16 14.72
C ASP A 176 -10.19 -21.33 14.61
N LEU A 177 -9.44 -20.67 15.51
CA LEU A 177 -7.99 -20.64 15.49
C LEU A 177 -7.37 -21.54 16.56
N ILE A 178 -7.98 -21.66 17.75
CA ILE A 178 -7.41 -22.32 18.93
C ILE A 178 -8.36 -23.37 19.50
N ILE A 179 -7.83 -24.57 19.77
CA ILE A 179 -8.57 -25.71 20.33
C ILE A 179 -9.18 -25.33 21.69
N ASP A 180 -10.38 -25.84 21.97
CA ASP A 180 -11.12 -25.67 23.23
C ASP A 180 -11.30 -24.21 23.69
N SER A 181 -11.18 -23.25 22.78
CA SER A 181 -11.35 -21.83 23.07
C SER A 181 -12.80 -21.39 22.87
N PRO A 182 -13.28 -20.40 23.65
CA PRO A 182 -14.62 -19.85 23.45
C PRO A 182 -14.72 -19.13 22.09
N PRO A 183 -15.93 -19.01 21.50
CA PRO A 183 -16.18 -18.25 20.27
C PRO A 183 -16.13 -16.74 20.55
N MET A 184 -14.94 -16.24 20.89
CA MET A 184 -14.67 -14.84 21.18
C MET A 184 -14.10 -14.15 19.94
N GLN A 185 -14.60 -12.94 19.65
CA GLN A 185 -14.04 -12.11 18.59
C GLN A 185 -12.60 -11.74 18.90
N VAL A 186 -11.72 -12.00 17.94
CA VAL A 186 -10.32 -11.60 17.94
C VAL A 186 -9.95 -10.94 16.63
N TYR A 187 -8.82 -10.25 16.61
CA TYR A 187 -8.23 -9.75 15.38
C TYR A 187 -6.72 -9.98 15.37
N ILE A 188 -6.18 -10.22 14.18
CA ILE A 188 -4.75 -10.43 13.93
C ILE A 188 -4.27 -9.35 12.96
N LYS A 189 -3.14 -8.73 13.28
CA LYS A 189 -2.47 -7.79 12.39
C LYS A 189 -1.80 -8.53 11.25
N VAL A 190 -2.12 -8.14 10.01
CA VAL A 190 -1.66 -8.80 8.79
C VAL A 190 -0.13 -8.76 8.71
N ALA A 191 0.48 -7.62 9.03
CA ALA A 191 1.92 -7.49 8.98
C ALA A 191 2.64 -8.36 10.03
N ASP A 192 2.03 -8.64 11.19
CA ASP A 192 2.63 -9.54 12.19
C ASP A 192 2.56 -11.00 11.71
N LEU A 193 1.43 -11.39 11.10
CA LEU A 193 1.23 -12.72 10.53
C LEU A 193 2.19 -13.00 9.35
N VAL A 194 2.34 -12.02 8.46
CA VAL A 194 3.27 -12.13 7.33
C VAL A 194 4.72 -12.19 7.81
N GLN A 195 5.10 -11.43 8.84
CA GLN A 195 6.44 -11.55 9.42
C GLN A 195 6.71 -12.95 9.97
N ALA A 196 5.72 -13.58 10.61
CA ALA A 196 5.84 -14.96 11.08
C ALA A 196 6.03 -15.96 9.91
N MET A 197 5.45 -15.68 8.75
CA MET A 197 5.68 -16.48 7.53
C MET A 197 7.10 -16.28 6.96
N GLU A 198 7.65 -15.06 7.05
CA GLU A 198 8.98 -14.74 6.51
C GLU A 198 10.11 -15.29 7.38
N ALA A 199 10.04 -15.05 8.69
CA ALA A 199 11.13 -15.33 9.64
C ALA A 199 11.49 -16.82 9.73
N ILE A 200 10.60 -17.70 9.25
CA ILE A 200 10.71 -19.16 9.35
C ILE A 200 10.94 -19.79 7.95
N CYS A 201 11.04 -18.98 6.89
CA CYS A 201 11.17 -19.39 5.49
C CYS A 201 12.57 -19.94 5.11
N VAL A 202 13.21 -20.66 6.03
CA VAL A 202 14.50 -21.36 5.80
C VAL A 202 14.27 -22.74 5.17
N ASP A 203 13.06 -23.31 5.27
CA ASP A 203 12.71 -24.60 4.65
C ASP A 203 11.36 -24.52 3.88
N PHE A 204 11.44 -24.45 2.55
CA PHE A 204 10.30 -24.38 1.61
C PHE A 204 9.44 -25.66 1.51
N SER A 205 9.39 -26.50 2.55
CA SER A 205 8.76 -27.83 2.47
C SER A 205 7.66 -28.08 3.51
N GLU A 206 7.33 -27.12 4.36
CA GLU A 206 6.27 -27.30 5.35
C GLU A 206 4.88 -27.01 4.78
N GLU A 207 4.03 -28.03 4.72
CA GLU A 207 2.61 -27.85 4.40
C GLU A 207 1.87 -27.16 5.56
N PRO A 208 0.84 -26.33 5.29
CA PRO A 208 0.03 -25.72 6.33
C PRO A 208 -0.60 -26.77 7.26
N LEU A 209 -0.55 -26.54 8.57
CA LEU A 209 -1.25 -27.40 9.54
C LEU A 209 -2.77 -27.20 9.46
N SER A 210 -3.55 -28.16 9.97
CA SER A 210 -4.98 -27.97 10.17
C SER A 210 -5.24 -27.05 11.36
N LEU A 211 -6.06 -26.02 11.17
CA LEU A 211 -6.66 -25.29 12.29
C LEU A 211 -7.84 -26.10 12.89
N PRO A 212 -8.15 -25.92 14.19
CA PRO A 212 -7.49 -25.02 15.14
C PRO A 212 -6.18 -25.58 15.72
N THR A 213 -5.25 -24.70 16.12
CA THR A 213 -3.98 -25.03 16.79
C THR A 213 -4.10 -25.08 18.32
N SER A 214 -3.06 -25.54 19.01
CA SER A 214 -3.06 -25.73 20.47
C SER A 214 -2.87 -24.43 21.26
N ARG A 215 -1.97 -23.53 20.82
CA ARG A 215 -1.67 -22.29 21.53
C ARG A 215 -1.69 -21.10 20.59
N ALA A 216 -2.13 -19.95 21.11
CA ALA A 216 -2.18 -18.70 20.31
C ALA A 216 -0.80 -18.20 19.89
N THR A 217 0.26 -18.49 20.68
CA THR A 217 1.64 -18.15 20.34
C THR A 217 2.13 -18.90 19.10
N ASP A 218 1.64 -20.13 18.88
CA ASP A 218 2.03 -20.96 17.74
C ASP A 218 1.72 -20.29 16.40
N ILE A 219 0.72 -19.38 16.36
CA ILE A 219 0.39 -18.57 15.16
C ILE A 219 1.57 -17.74 14.68
N PHE A 220 2.41 -17.26 15.61
CA PHE A 220 3.53 -16.38 15.31
C PHE A 220 4.89 -17.09 15.43
N ASP A 221 4.92 -18.25 16.09
CA ASP A 221 6.15 -19.00 16.36
C ASP A 221 6.38 -20.17 15.38
N LEU A 222 5.33 -20.66 14.69
CA LEU A 222 5.39 -21.82 13.78
C LEU A 222 4.91 -21.47 12.36
N LEU A 223 5.72 -21.77 11.35
CA LEU A 223 5.44 -21.41 9.94
C LEU A 223 4.15 -22.04 9.42
N ASN A 224 4.02 -23.35 9.58
CA ASN A 224 2.87 -24.11 9.13
C ASN A 224 1.54 -23.65 9.78
N VAL A 225 1.57 -23.15 11.02
CA VAL A 225 0.40 -22.53 11.68
C VAL A 225 0.14 -21.14 11.11
N ALA A 226 1.17 -20.31 10.94
CA ALA A 226 1.03 -18.98 10.34
C ALA A 226 0.42 -19.07 8.93
N LEU A 227 0.89 -20.00 8.10
CA LEU A 227 0.33 -20.30 6.77
C LEU A 227 -1.13 -20.75 6.85
N ALA A 228 -1.46 -21.64 7.79
CA ALA A 228 -2.83 -22.11 7.98
C ALA A 228 -3.79 -20.96 8.37
N VAL A 229 -3.34 -20.08 9.27
CA VAL A 229 -4.08 -18.88 9.67
C VAL A 229 -4.22 -17.90 8.51
N ALA A 230 -3.15 -17.62 7.76
CA ALA A 230 -3.20 -16.74 6.59
C ALA A 230 -4.22 -17.23 5.54
N ASN A 231 -4.25 -18.55 5.28
CA ASN A 231 -5.21 -19.19 4.38
C ASN A 231 -6.64 -19.08 4.91
N HIS A 232 -6.86 -19.35 6.20
CA HIS A 232 -8.17 -19.26 6.84
C HIS A 232 -8.72 -17.82 6.84
N LEU A 233 -7.86 -16.84 7.09
CA LEU A 233 -8.21 -15.42 7.06
C LEU A 233 -8.35 -14.89 5.62
N GLN A 234 -7.84 -15.62 4.62
CA GLN A 234 -7.88 -15.26 3.21
C GLN A 234 -7.22 -13.91 2.91
N ILE A 235 -6.06 -13.65 3.53
CA ILE A 235 -5.35 -12.36 3.43
C ILE A 235 -4.96 -11.99 1.99
N GLU A 236 -4.80 -12.97 1.10
CA GLU A 236 -4.42 -12.73 -0.30
C GLU A 236 -5.58 -12.36 -1.24
N SER A 237 -6.84 -12.59 -0.84
CA SER A 237 -7.98 -12.52 -1.77
C SER A 237 -9.21 -11.79 -1.25
N ARG A 238 -9.31 -11.55 0.06
CA ARG A 238 -10.49 -10.95 0.71
C ARG A 238 -10.19 -9.58 1.30
N LEU A 239 -9.94 -8.61 0.43
CA LEU A 239 -9.78 -7.21 0.84
C LEU A 239 -11.00 -6.68 1.62
N ASP A 240 -12.21 -7.18 1.31
CA ASP A 240 -13.44 -6.86 2.03
C ASP A 240 -13.40 -7.22 3.53
N ARG A 241 -12.52 -8.14 3.95
CA ARG A 241 -12.34 -8.53 5.36
C ARG A 241 -11.31 -7.67 6.09
N TYR A 242 -10.56 -6.83 5.38
CA TYR A 242 -9.54 -5.98 6.00
C TYR A 242 -10.21 -4.88 6.82
N LYS A 243 -9.70 -4.72 8.03
CA LYS A 243 -10.08 -3.67 8.97
C LYS A 243 -8.83 -2.96 9.48
N VAL A 244 -9.03 -1.94 10.30
CA VAL A 244 -7.97 -1.15 10.91
C VAL A 244 -7.96 -1.37 12.42
N GLY A 245 -6.78 -1.63 12.98
CA GLY A 245 -6.59 -1.83 14.41
C GLY A 245 -6.97 -0.57 15.22
N PRO A 246 -7.65 -0.71 16.37
CA PRO A 246 -8.08 0.43 17.21
C PRO A 246 -6.97 1.41 17.61
N ARG A 247 -5.72 0.94 17.68
CA ARG A 247 -4.56 1.76 18.02
C ARG A 247 -4.29 2.87 17.01
N LEU A 248 -4.67 2.71 15.74
CA LEU A 248 -4.52 3.77 14.75
C LEU A 248 -5.33 5.00 15.15
N PHE A 249 -6.58 4.82 15.55
CA PHE A 249 -7.49 5.93 15.92
C PHE A 249 -7.12 6.61 17.23
N ILE A 250 -6.32 5.97 18.08
CA ILE A 250 -5.70 6.61 19.24
C ILE A 250 -4.53 7.50 18.78
N LYS A 251 -3.76 7.03 17.80
CA LYS A 251 -2.59 7.75 17.25
C LYS A 251 -2.98 8.90 16.33
N LEU A 252 -4.06 8.75 15.58
CA LEU A 252 -4.61 9.70 14.59
C LEU A 252 -6.11 9.90 14.89
N PRO A 253 -6.47 10.69 15.92
CA PRO A 253 -7.86 10.89 16.35
C PRO A 253 -8.78 11.46 15.27
N GLU A 254 -8.22 12.21 14.32
CA GLU A 254 -8.92 12.74 13.14
C GLU A 254 -9.55 11.64 12.26
N PHE A 255 -9.11 10.38 12.39
CA PHE A 255 -9.73 9.25 11.68
C PHE A 255 -10.88 8.61 12.44
N LEU A 256 -11.21 9.07 13.66
CA LEU A 256 -12.29 8.48 14.46
C LEU A 256 -13.65 8.56 13.77
N GLU A 257 -13.91 9.63 13.00
CA GLU A 257 -15.13 9.76 12.20
C GLU A 257 -15.23 8.67 11.13
N SER A 258 -14.09 8.24 10.60
CA SER A 258 -13.95 7.16 9.62
C SER A 258 -13.88 5.76 10.24
N ALA A 259 -13.86 5.65 11.57
CA ALA A 259 -13.68 4.39 12.27
C ALA A 259 -14.85 3.43 12.04
N GLY A 260 -16.10 3.88 12.16
CA GLY A 260 -17.32 3.13 11.83
C GLY A 260 -17.21 1.59 11.91
N GLU A 261 -17.49 0.93 10.78
CA GLU A 261 -17.30 -0.53 10.60
C GLU A 261 -15.85 -0.93 10.26
N LEU A 262 -15.02 0.07 9.94
CA LEU A 262 -13.62 -0.11 9.56
C LEU A 262 -12.73 -0.50 10.75
N MET A 263 -13.06 -0.03 11.94
CA MET A 263 -12.33 -0.33 13.16
C MET A 263 -12.59 -1.78 13.58
N ALA A 264 -11.52 -2.51 13.85
CA ALA A 264 -11.65 -3.88 14.33
C ALA A 264 -12.14 -3.95 15.78
N HIS A 265 -12.85 -5.03 16.07
CA HIS A 265 -13.41 -5.37 17.36
C HIS A 265 -12.83 -6.68 17.89
N GLY A 266 -12.85 -6.82 19.22
CA GLY A 266 -12.38 -8.03 19.90
C GLY A 266 -10.99 -7.88 20.51
N THR A 267 -10.40 -9.01 20.87
CA THR A 267 -9.09 -9.04 21.54
C THR A 267 -7.96 -9.18 20.50
N PRO A 268 -6.89 -8.36 20.56
CA PRO A 268 -5.74 -8.54 19.67
C PRO A 268 -5.01 -9.84 19.98
N LEU A 269 -4.82 -10.68 18.96
CA LEU A 269 -3.79 -11.71 18.96
C LEU A 269 -2.53 -11.12 18.32
N ARG A 270 -1.43 -11.11 19.06
CA ARG A 270 -0.19 -10.45 18.66
C ARG A 270 1.05 -11.20 19.17
N PRO A 271 2.17 -11.12 18.44
CA PRO A 271 3.47 -11.55 18.95
C PRO A 271 3.98 -10.62 20.06
N GLU A 272 5.11 -10.99 20.68
CA GLU A 272 5.80 -10.15 21.65
C GLU A 272 6.28 -8.83 21.02
N TYR A 273 6.82 -8.91 19.80
CA TYR A 273 7.28 -7.77 19.01
C TYR A 273 6.42 -7.63 17.75
N SER A 274 5.74 -6.49 17.61
CA SER A 274 4.94 -6.21 16.41
C SER A 274 5.83 -5.69 15.29
N SER A 275 5.51 -6.10 14.07
CA SER A 275 6.17 -5.65 12.85
C SER A 275 5.80 -4.21 12.50
N TYR A 276 6.67 -3.55 11.74
CA TYR A 276 6.39 -2.25 11.15
C TYR A 276 6.75 -2.32 9.67
N LEU A 277 5.99 -1.62 8.83
CA LEU A 277 6.28 -1.51 7.41
C LEU A 277 7.00 -0.18 7.17
N SER A 278 8.19 -0.22 6.57
CA SER A 278 8.93 1.00 6.22
C SER A 278 8.19 1.83 5.16
N PHE A 279 8.67 3.03 4.87
CA PHE A 279 8.29 3.83 3.70
C PHE A 279 9.53 4.03 2.81
N PRO A 280 9.38 4.33 1.51
CA PRO A 280 10.51 4.36 0.60
C PRO A 280 11.45 5.51 0.92
N THR A 281 12.72 5.31 0.63
CA THR A 281 13.70 6.39 0.60
C THR A 281 13.48 7.29 -0.61
N SER A 282 13.87 8.56 -0.49
CA SER A 282 13.78 9.53 -1.59
C SER A 282 14.47 9.01 -2.86
N MET A 283 13.83 9.24 -4.00
CA MET A 283 14.36 8.81 -5.29
C MET A 283 15.66 9.56 -5.64
N ASP A 284 16.71 8.82 -5.94
CA ASP A 284 17.98 9.35 -6.44
C ASP A 284 18.14 9.12 -7.96
N THR A 285 19.18 9.72 -8.54
CA THR A 285 19.48 9.60 -9.99
C THR A 285 19.69 8.15 -10.42
N LYS A 286 20.26 7.32 -9.54
CA LYS A 286 20.52 5.91 -9.83
C LYS A 286 19.19 5.14 -9.92
N THR A 287 18.31 5.34 -8.95
CA THR A 287 16.98 4.72 -8.88
C THR A 287 16.11 5.13 -10.05
N ALA A 288 16.03 6.44 -10.35
CA ALA A 288 15.30 6.95 -11.51
C ALA A 288 15.83 6.37 -12.84
N SER A 289 17.14 6.23 -12.98
CA SER A 289 17.76 5.61 -14.16
C SER A 289 17.44 4.13 -14.27
N SER A 290 17.44 3.41 -13.14
CA SER A 290 17.07 2.00 -13.07
C SER A 290 15.62 1.79 -13.51
N TYR A 291 14.66 2.57 -12.97
CA TYR A 291 13.26 2.50 -13.41
C TYR A 291 13.13 2.80 -14.91
N ARG A 292 13.75 3.88 -15.39
CA ARG A 292 13.68 4.27 -16.80
C ARG A 292 14.17 3.16 -17.72
N ASN A 293 15.34 2.58 -17.43
CA ASN A 293 15.93 1.53 -18.24
C ASN A 293 15.11 0.24 -18.21
N PHE A 294 14.57 -0.11 -17.05
CA PHE A 294 13.78 -1.32 -16.89
C PHE A 294 12.39 -1.22 -17.54
N ILE A 295 11.72 -0.07 -17.39
CA ILE A 295 10.47 0.22 -18.10
C ILE A 295 10.73 0.24 -19.61
N ALA A 296 11.86 0.82 -20.06
CA ALA A 296 12.26 0.79 -21.47
C ALA A 296 12.37 -0.64 -22.01
N PHE A 297 13.12 -1.47 -21.31
CA PHE A 297 13.35 -2.86 -21.67
C PHE A 297 12.03 -3.63 -21.72
N THR A 298 11.20 -3.49 -20.69
CA THR A 298 9.92 -4.20 -20.58
C THR A 298 8.97 -3.77 -21.68
N CYS A 299 8.80 -2.47 -21.93
CA CYS A 299 7.93 -2.00 -23.01
C CYS A 299 8.47 -2.35 -24.40
N PHE A 300 9.79 -2.27 -24.64
CA PHE A 300 10.40 -2.52 -25.95
C PHE A 300 10.35 -4.00 -26.37
N ASN A 301 10.81 -4.92 -25.51
CA ASN A 301 10.81 -6.35 -25.83
C ASN A 301 9.39 -6.90 -26.01
N VAL A 302 8.44 -6.28 -25.32
CA VAL A 302 7.03 -6.59 -25.47
C VAL A 302 6.51 -6.24 -26.87
N TYR A 303 6.98 -5.15 -27.50
CA TYR A 303 6.64 -4.83 -28.90
C TYR A 303 7.20 -5.85 -29.89
N GLU A 304 8.46 -6.28 -29.72
CA GLU A 304 9.09 -7.26 -30.62
C GLU A 304 8.42 -8.64 -30.56
N SER A 305 7.79 -9.00 -29.43
CA SER A 305 7.05 -10.27 -29.30
C SER A 305 5.72 -10.33 -30.08
N GLN A 306 5.27 -9.22 -30.67
CA GLN A 306 4.04 -9.13 -31.48
C GLN A 306 4.28 -9.00 -33.00
N GLY A 307 5.54 -8.87 -33.44
CA GLY A 307 5.92 -8.81 -34.86
C GLY A 307 6.36 -10.18 -35.39
#